data_AF-A0A952TB15-F1
#
_entry.id   AF-A0A952TB15-F1
#
_cell.length_a   1.000
_cell.length_b   1.000
_cell.length_c   1.000
_cell.angle_alpha   90.00
_cell.angle_beta   90.00
_cell.angle_gamma   90.00
#
_symmetry.space_group_name_H-M   'P 1'
#
loop_
_entity.id
_entity.type
_entity.pdbx_description
1 polymer ?
#
loop_
_entity_poly.entity_id
_entity_poly.type
_entity_poly.pdbx_seq_one_letter_code
_entity_poly.pdbx_strand_id
1 'polypeptide(L)'
;MAKSLREVMNGKSDEGLMDYLDNFQKYTPEAIRTVVDELKSRGRNFNDEELKEINIKIEKRTKAESEEDTLFAPNNAWKQSVVTDPNAPLFYSKGAITAFSLFFSTIFGAVLLSSNINDTKRKWIVIGFGIIYTTVSIIILNLIPPNTFYVLLLNTAGGLGLTSTFWDKYVGKETKYRAKPIWKPLIISIIITIPFLLAIIYG
;
A
#
# COMPACT_ATOMS: atom_id res chain seq x y z
N MET A 1 -21.27 -4.58 21.37
CA MET A 1 -21.21 -5.48 20.19
C MET A 1 -21.60 -4.65 18.98
N ALA A 2 -20.76 -4.57 17.94
CA ALA A 2 -21.11 -3.80 16.74
C ALA A 2 -22.24 -4.55 16.00
N LYS A 3 -23.32 -3.85 15.65
CA LYS A 3 -24.41 -4.44 14.86
C LYS A 3 -23.92 -4.76 13.46
N SER A 4 -24.35 -5.89 12.91
CA SER A 4 -24.04 -6.24 11.52
C SER A 4 -24.76 -5.29 10.56
N LEU A 5 -24.21 -5.10 9.36
CA LEU A 5 -24.80 -4.18 8.38
C LEU A 5 -26.25 -4.56 8.03
N ARG A 6 -26.52 -5.87 7.94
CA ARG A 6 -27.86 -6.42 7.73
C ARG A 6 -28.81 -6.12 8.90
N GLU A 7 -28.33 -6.18 10.14
CA GLU A 7 -29.12 -5.85 11.33
C GLU A 7 -29.46 -4.34 11.38
N VAL A 8 -28.55 -3.48 10.91
CA VAL A 8 -28.79 -2.05 10.77
C VAL A 8 -29.85 -1.77 9.69
N MET A 9 -29.77 -2.44 8.53
CA MET A 9 -30.74 -2.24 7.43
C MET A 9 -32.13 -2.77 7.78
N ASN A 10 -32.22 -3.89 8.49
CA ASN A 10 -33.49 -4.44 8.97
C ASN A 10 -34.24 -3.40 9.86
N GLY A 11 -33.51 -2.68 10.72
CA GLY A 11 -34.10 -1.66 11.59
C GLY A 11 -34.53 -0.34 10.92
N LYS A 12 -34.35 -0.16 9.60
CA LYS A 12 -34.71 1.07 8.87
C LYS A 12 -36.07 0.96 8.18
N SER A 13 -36.76 2.09 8.04
CA SER A 13 -37.95 2.21 7.18
C SER A 13 -37.58 2.11 5.71
N ASP A 14 -38.54 1.80 4.85
CA ASP A 14 -38.32 1.71 3.41
C ASP A 14 -37.87 3.05 2.82
N GLU A 15 -38.44 4.17 3.28
CA GLU A 15 -37.96 5.52 2.95
C GLU A 15 -36.49 5.73 3.39
N GLY A 16 -36.14 5.25 4.58
CA GLY A 16 -34.77 5.30 5.07
C GLY A 16 -33.78 4.39 4.33
N LEU A 17 -34.28 3.35 3.65
CA LEU A 17 -33.50 2.50 2.74
C LEU A 17 -33.40 3.14 1.35
N MET A 18 -34.44 3.84 0.89
CA MET A 18 -34.43 4.58 -0.38
C MET A 18 -33.38 5.70 -0.41
N ASP A 19 -33.17 6.39 0.71
CA ASP A 19 -32.11 7.41 0.84
C ASP A 19 -30.72 6.89 0.44
N TYR A 20 -30.44 5.60 0.64
CA TYR A 20 -29.17 5.01 0.23
C TYR A 20 -29.03 4.93 -1.29
N LEU A 21 -30.14 4.73 -2.01
CA LEU A 21 -30.15 4.67 -3.47
C LEU A 21 -30.14 6.07 -4.09
N ASP A 22 -30.85 7.01 -3.47
CA ASP A 22 -30.94 8.39 -3.95
C ASP A 22 -29.64 9.17 -3.69
N ASN A 23 -29.01 8.94 -2.53
CA ASN A 23 -27.75 9.56 -2.13
C ASN A 23 -26.58 8.58 -2.22
N PHE A 24 -26.46 7.90 -3.36
CA PHE A 24 -25.47 6.85 -3.61
C PHE A 24 -24.05 7.23 -3.14
N GLN A 25 -23.62 8.48 -3.38
CA GLN A 25 -22.29 8.99 -3.04
C GLN A 25 -21.99 9.02 -1.52
N LYS A 26 -23.02 9.11 -0.68
CA LYS A 26 -22.87 9.22 0.78
C LYS A 26 -22.55 7.89 1.47
N TYR A 27 -22.79 6.77 0.81
CA TYR A 27 -22.78 5.44 1.43
C TYR A 27 -21.84 4.45 0.73
N THR A 28 -21.24 3.54 1.49
CA THR A 28 -20.30 2.53 0.94
C THR A 28 -20.99 1.56 -0.04
N PRO A 29 -20.29 1.04 -1.07
CA PRO A 29 -20.84 0.06 -2.01
C PRO A 29 -21.46 -1.17 -1.34
N GLU A 30 -20.84 -1.68 -0.26
CA GLU A 30 -21.35 -2.81 0.53
C GLU A 30 -22.70 -2.50 1.21
N ALA A 31 -22.85 -1.27 1.72
CA ALA A 31 -24.12 -0.81 2.28
C ALA A 31 -25.22 -0.71 1.23
N ILE A 32 -24.90 -0.20 0.04
CA ILE A 32 -25.88 -0.13 -1.06
C ILE A 32 -26.33 -1.53 -1.46
N ARG A 33 -25.41 -2.49 -1.59
CA ARG A 33 -25.74 -3.88 -1.91
C ARG A 33 -26.67 -4.50 -0.87
N THR A 34 -26.36 -4.29 0.40
CA THR A 34 -27.16 -4.80 1.53
C THR A 34 -28.56 -4.17 1.53
N VAL A 35 -28.69 -2.88 1.18
CA VAL A 35 -29.98 -2.19 1.04
C VAL A 35 -30.82 -2.76 -0.09
N VAL A 36 -30.22 -3.03 -1.26
CA VAL A 36 -30.92 -3.63 -2.39
C VAL A 36 -31.46 -5.01 -2.04
N ASP A 37 -30.65 -5.83 -1.36
CA ASP A 37 -31.04 -7.16 -0.91
C ASP A 37 -32.18 -7.09 0.13
N GLU A 38 -32.11 -6.15 1.06
CA GLU A 38 -33.16 -5.91 2.05
C GLU A 38 -34.47 -5.45 1.40
N LEU A 39 -34.43 -4.46 0.49
CA LEU A 39 -35.61 -3.96 -0.21
C LEU A 39 -36.28 -5.05 -1.07
N LYS A 40 -35.50 -5.91 -1.72
CA LYS A 40 -36.02 -7.09 -2.43
C LYS A 40 -36.72 -8.05 -1.47
N SER A 41 -36.13 -8.31 -0.30
CA SER A 41 -36.72 -9.19 0.71
C SER A 41 -38.04 -8.66 1.28
N ARG A 42 -38.23 -7.34 1.24
CA ARG A 42 -39.47 -6.63 1.63
C ARG A 42 -40.52 -6.56 0.52
N GLY A 43 -40.26 -7.16 -0.64
CA GLY A 43 -41.21 -7.23 -1.75
C GLY A 43 -41.15 -6.05 -2.72
N ARG A 44 -40.11 -5.20 -2.65
CA ARG A 44 -39.89 -4.19 -3.69
C ARG A 44 -39.45 -4.87 -4.98
N ASN A 45 -40.20 -4.65 -6.05
CA ASN A 45 -39.83 -5.06 -7.39
C ASN A 45 -38.93 -4.01 -8.02
N PHE A 46 -37.71 -4.41 -8.37
CA PHE A 46 -36.82 -3.63 -9.21
C PHE A 46 -36.92 -4.16 -10.64
N ASN A 47 -37.01 -3.27 -11.62
CA ASN A 47 -36.92 -3.71 -13.02
C ASN A 47 -35.45 -4.04 -13.39
N ASP A 48 -35.27 -4.74 -14.51
CA ASP A 48 -33.93 -5.20 -14.93
C ASP A 48 -32.99 -4.03 -15.28
N GLU A 49 -33.53 -2.90 -15.74
CA GLU A 49 -32.76 -1.70 -16.08
C GLU A 49 -32.25 -0.97 -14.82
N GLU A 50 -33.09 -0.82 -13.81
CA GLU A 50 -32.78 -0.24 -12.49
C GLU A 50 -31.69 -1.07 -11.79
N LEU A 51 -31.82 -2.40 -11.79
CA LEU A 51 -30.80 -3.28 -11.21
C LEU A 51 -29.47 -3.16 -11.94
N LYS A 52 -29.51 -3.07 -13.27
CA LYS A 52 -28.32 -2.91 -14.09
C LYS A 52 -27.64 -1.56 -13.80
N GLU A 53 -28.40 -0.48 -13.70
CA GLU A 53 -27.87 0.85 -13.37
C GLU A 53 -27.23 0.89 -11.97
N ILE A 54 -27.90 0.32 -10.97
CA ILE A 54 -27.38 0.22 -9.60
C ILE A 54 -26.08 -0.60 -9.58
N ASN A 55 -26.04 -1.74 -10.26
CA ASN A 55 -24.85 -2.58 -10.33
C ASN A 55 -23.67 -1.88 -11.02
N ILE A 56 -23.93 -1.14 -12.11
CA ILE A 56 -22.89 -0.34 -12.79
C ILE A 56 -22.35 0.75 -11.86
N LYS A 57 -23.20 1.43 -11.10
CA LYS A 57 -22.78 2.44 -10.12
C LYS A 57 -21.95 1.83 -8.98
N ILE A 58 -22.37 0.67 -8.46
CA ILE A 58 -21.62 -0.10 -7.45
C ILE A 58 -20.26 -0.50 -8.01
N GLU A 59 -20.20 -1.06 -9.22
CA GLU A 59 -18.95 -1.51 -9.84
C GLU A 59 -18.00 -0.35 -10.11
N LYS A 60 -18.50 0.77 -10.66
CA LYS A 60 -17.70 1.96 -10.93
C LYS A 60 -17.09 2.54 -9.65
N ARG A 61 -17.87 2.59 -8.56
CA ARG A 61 -17.39 3.10 -7.27
C ARG A 61 -16.46 2.11 -6.57
N THR A 62 -16.74 0.81 -6.66
CA THR A 62 -15.85 -0.24 -6.14
C THR A 62 -14.50 -0.19 -6.84
N LYS A 63 -14.48 0.05 -8.17
CA LYS A 63 -13.25 0.26 -8.94
C LYS A 63 -12.54 1.55 -8.52
N ALA A 64 -13.24 2.67 -8.42
CA ALA A 64 -12.65 3.94 -7.99
C ALA A 64 -12.09 3.89 -6.55
N GLU A 65 -12.80 3.29 -5.60
CA GLU A 65 -12.33 3.08 -4.23
C GLU A 65 -11.14 2.11 -4.21
N SER A 66 -11.15 1.06 -5.05
CA SER A 66 -9.99 0.17 -5.20
C SER A 66 -8.78 0.87 -5.85
N GLU A 67 -9.01 1.83 -6.75
CA GLU A 67 -7.98 2.63 -7.43
C GLU A 67 -7.41 3.72 -6.50
N GLU A 68 -8.23 4.34 -5.64
CA GLU A 68 -7.75 5.24 -4.57
C GLU A 68 -6.94 4.48 -3.52
N ASP A 69 -7.39 3.29 -3.12
CA ASP A 69 -6.59 2.38 -2.30
C ASP A 69 -5.27 2.02 -3.01
N THR A 70 -5.24 1.91 -4.35
CA THR A 70 -3.99 1.64 -5.10
C THR A 70 -2.98 2.79 -5.12
N LEU A 71 -3.40 4.05 -4.91
CA LEU A 71 -2.53 5.22 -4.91
C LEU A 71 -1.65 5.30 -3.65
N PHE A 72 -2.17 4.87 -2.50
CA PHE A 72 -1.45 4.91 -1.22
C PHE A 72 -1.08 3.52 -0.68
N ALA A 73 -1.66 2.45 -1.21
CA ALA A 73 -1.25 1.08 -0.99
C ALA A 73 -1.08 0.42 -2.37
N PRO A 74 0.13 0.41 -2.96
CA PRO A 74 0.30 -0.30 -4.22
C PRO A 74 -0.18 -1.73 -3.97
N ASN A 75 -1.09 -2.24 -4.78
CA ASN A 75 -1.68 -3.57 -4.82
C ASN A 75 -1.55 -4.54 -3.61
N ASN A 76 -2.67 -5.23 -3.39
CA ASN A 76 -2.78 -6.54 -2.71
C ASN A 76 -1.72 -7.59 -3.14
N ALA A 77 -0.97 -7.34 -4.21
CA ALA A 77 0.24 -8.07 -4.62
C ALA A 77 1.28 -8.20 -3.50
N TRP A 78 1.49 -7.20 -2.64
CA TRP A 78 2.45 -7.34 -1.54
C TRP A 78 1.91 -8.18 -0.37
N LYS A 79 0.58 -8.34 -0.25
CA LYS A 79 -0.08 -9.24 0.72
C LYS A 79 -0.26 -10.66 0.18
N GLN A 80 -0.43 -10.85 -1.13
CA GLN A 80 -0.63 -12.18 -1.74
C GLN A 80 0.52 -13.16 -1.44
N SER A 81 1.74 -12.64 -1.31
CA SER A 81 2.92 -13.44 -0.96
C SER A 81 3.16 -13.56 0.55
N VAL A 82 2.42 -12.84 1.39
CA VAL A 82 2.59 -12.89 2.85
C VAL A 82 1.73 -14.01 3.43
N VAL A 83 2.36 -15.00 4.05
CA VAL A 83 1.69 -16.16 4.64
C VAL A 83 1.98 -16.28 6.13
N THR A 84 1.12 -17.00 6.84
CA THR A 84 1.27 -17.34 8.27
C THR A 84 1.97 -18.67 8.51
N ASP A 85 2.32 -19.41 7.45
CA ASP A 85 3.05 -20.67 7.53
C ASP A 85 4.37 -20.48 8.29
N PRO A 86 4.57 -21.18 9.43
CA PRO A 86 5.80 -21.11 10.20
C PRO A 86 7.05 -21.54 9.43
N ASN A 87 6.90 -22.38 8.40
CA ASN A 87 8.01 -22.88 7.58
C ASN A 87 8.40 -21.91 6.45
N ALA A 88 7.60 -20.88 6.19
CA ALA A 88 7.91 -19.89 5.18
C ALA A 88 9.10 -19.00 5.64
N PRO A 89 9.98 -18.59 4.71
CA PRO A 89 11.11 -17.74 5.04
C PRO A 89 10.66 -16.39 5.60
N LEU A 90 11.47 -15.84 6.51
CA LEU A 90 11.18 -14.57 7.16
C LEU A 90 11.86 -13.41 6.42
N PHE A 91 11.09 -12.62 5.69
CA PHE A 91 11.61 -11.51 4.88
C PHE A 91 10.99 -10.18 5.26
N TYR A 92 11.78 -9.11 5.16
CA TYR A 92 11.21 -7.77 5.11
C TYR A 92 10.31 -7.67 3.90
N SER A 93 9.10 -7.12 4.04
CA SER A 93 8.23 -6.99 2.91
C SER A 93 8.83 -6.00 1.91
N LYS A 94 8.57 -6.30 0.66
CA LYS A 94 8.75 -5.44 -0.48
C LYS A 94 8.19 -4.00 -0.21
N GLY A 95 7.00 -3.89 0.41
CA GLY A 95 6.45 -2.59 0.86
C GLY A 95 7.24 -1.91 1.98
N ALA A 96 7.78 -2.67 2.94
CA ALA A 96 8.69 -2.12 3.96
C ALA A 96 9.99 -1.59 3.31
N ILE A 97 10.54 -2.31 2.33
CA ILE A 97 11.71 -1.85 1.58
C ILE A 97 11.42 -0.50 0.90
N THR A 98 10.30 -0.38 0.18
CA THR A 98 9.90 0.87 -0.47
C THR A 98 9.66 2.00 0.52
N ALA A 99 9.00 1.73 1.65
CA ALA A 99 8.75 2.75 2.68
C ALA A 99 10.07 3.25 3.31
N PHE A 100 11.03 2.35 3.59
CA PHE A 100 12.34 2.75 4.10
C PHE A 100 13.11 3.58 3.08
N SER A 101 13.05 3.23 1.79
CA SER A 101 13.62 4.06 0.73
C SER A 101 12.99 5.45 0.69
N LEU A 102 11.65 5.54 0.75
CA LEU A 102 10.90 6.79 0.72
C LEU A 102 11.29 7.74 1.85
N PHE A 103 11.23 7.26 3.10
CA PHE A 103 11.38 8.10 4.29
C PHE A 103 12.83 8.35 4.72
N PHE A 104 13.75 7.40 4.48
CA PHE A 104 15.13 7.50 4.98
C PHE A 104 16.20 7.62 3.89
N SER A 105 15.88 7.31 2.63
CA SER A 105 16.75 7.22 1.43
C SER A 105 16.88 5.80 0.89
N THR A 106 17.09 5.67 -0.43
CA THR A 106 17.24 4.40 -1.16
C THR A 106 18.20 3.42 -0.51
N ILE A 107 19.33 3.88 0.05
CA ILE A 107 20.31 3.03 0.74
C ILE A 107 19.70 2.24 1.92
N PHE A 108 18.74 2.81 2.65
CA PHE A 108 18.07 2.10 3.75
C PHE A 108 17.22 0.94 3.23
N GLY A 109 16.45 1.16 2.17
CA GLY A 109 15.71 0.08 1.50
C GLY A 109 16.66 -1.00 0.94
N ALA A 110 17.82 -0.61 0.40
CA ALA A 110 18.82 -1.54 -0.11
C ALA A 110 19.38 -2.44 1.00
N VAL A 111 19.65 -1.88 2.19
CA VAL A 111 20.07 -2.64 3.37
C VAL A 111 18.99 -3.63 3.79
N LEU A 112 17.72 -3.21 3.85
CA LEU A 112 16.60 -4.11 4.16
C LEU A 112 16.49 -5.26 3.15
N LEU A 113 16.54 -4.96 1.85
CA LEU A 113 16.48 -5.98 0.81
C LEU A 113 17.67 -6.93 0.87
N SER A 114 18.87 -6.42 1.14
CA SER A 114 20.06 -7.26 1.29
C SER A 114 19.92 -8.27 2.44
N SER A 115 19.20 -7.92 3.52
CA SER A 115 18.91 -8.84 4.61
C SER A 115 18.00 -10.01 4.20
N ASN A 116 17.28 -9.91 3.08
CA ASN A 116 16.42 -10.99 2.58
C ASN A 116 17.18 -11.98 1.69
N ILE A 117 18.40 -11.65 1.27
CA ILE A 117 19.21 -12.46 0.37
C ILE A 117 20.18 -13.29 1.21
N ASN A 118 20.40 -14.56 0.90
CA ASN A 118 21.38 -15.37 1.65
C ASN A 118 22.80 -15.24 1.07
N ASP A 119 22.91 -15.16 -0.25
CA ASP A 119 24.19 -15.09 -0.98
C ASP A 119 24.92 -13.76 -0.74
N THR A 120 26.14 -13.84 -0.20
CA THR A 120 26.96 -12.68 0.17
C THR A 120 27.28 -11.79 -1.02
N LYS A 121 27.58 -12.34 -2.19
CA LYS A 121 27.90 -11.53 -3.38
C LYS A 121 26.69 -10.73 -3.84
N ARG A 122 25.51 -11.33 -3.86
CA ARG A 122 24.24 -10.68 -4.22
C ARG A 122 23.86 -9.60 -3.21
N LYS A 123 24.09 -9.81 -1.90
CA LYS A 123 23.92 -8.77 -0.88
C LYS A 123 24.73 -7.52 -1.21
N TRP A 124 26.02 -7.69 -1.47
CA TRP A 124 26.92 -6.58 -1.77
C TRP A 124 26.56 -5.86 -3.07
N ILE A 125 26.04 -6.58 -4.07
CA ILE A 125 25.51 -5.96 -5.29
C ILE A 125 24.33 -5.04 -4.97
N VAL A 126 23.38 -5.48 -4.13
CA VAL A 126 22.22 -4.66 -3.75
C VAL A 126 22.63 -3.44 -2.92
N ILE A 127 23.54 -3.63 -1.95
CA ILE A 127 24.07 -2.52 -1.14
C ILE A 127 24.82 -1.51 -2.03
N GLY A 128 25.67 -2.01 -2.93
CA GLY A 128 26.40 -1.17 -3.89
C GLY A 128 25.47 -0.37 -4.79
N PHE A 129 24.39 -0.98 -5.28
CA PHE A 129 23.35 -0.24 -6.01
C PHE A 129 22.72 0.85 -5.14
N GLY A 130 22.38 0.56 -3.88
CA GLY A 130 21.81 1.55 -2.96
C GLY A 130 22.73 2.76 -2.76
N ILE A 131 24.03 2.53 -2.56
CA ILE A 131 25.05 3.58 -2.42
C ILE A 131 25.16 4.41 -3.70
N ILE A 132 25.30 3.77 -4.86
CA ILE A 132 25.46 4.45 -6.16
C ILE A 132 24.21 5.28 -6.46
N TYR A 133 23.02 4.69 -6.31
CA TYR A 133 21.76 5.37 -6.56
C TYR A 133 21.61 6.60 -5.66
N THR A 134 21.79 6.43 -4.34
CA THR A 134 21.70 7.56 -3.39
C THR A 134 22.71 8.66 -3.73
N THR A 135 23.94 8.30 -4.12
CA THR A 135 24.97 9.28 -4.52
C THR A 135 24.54 10.05 -5.77
N VAL A 136 24.04 9.35 -6.80
CA VAL A 136 23.53 9.98 -8.02
C VAL A 136 22.31 10.85 -7.71
N SER A 137 21.39 10.42 -6.85
CA SER A 137 20.24 11.23 -6.43
C SER A 137 20.69 12.52 -5.74
N ILE A 138 21.69 12.47 -4.86
CA ILE A 138 22.25 13.67 -4.22
C ILE A 138 22.85 14.62 -5.27
N ILE A 139 23.60 14.09 -6.24
CA ILE A 139 24.16 14.91 -7.33
C ILE A 139 23.04 15.59 -8.11
N ILE A 140 22.00 14.84 -8.52
CA ILE A 140 20.85 15.39 -9.26
C ILE A 140 20.13 16.47 -8.45
N LEU A 141 19.88 16.23 -7.15
CA LEU A 141 19.19 17.19 -6.28
C LEU A 141 19.97 18.48 -6.09
N ASN A 142 21.30 18.46 -6.16
CA ASN A 142 22.15 19.65 -6.12
C ASN A 142 22.15 20.45 -7.44
N LEU A 143 21.66 19.88 -8.54
CA LEU A 143 21.60 20.55 -9.86
C LEU A 143 20.25 21.23 -10.12
N ILE A 144 19.25 21.02 -9.27
CA ILE A 144 17.88 21.53 -9.44
C ILE A 144 17.45 22.35 -8.23
N PRO A 145 16.41 23.19 -8.35
CA PRO A 145 15.88 23.95 -7.22
C PRO A 145 15.45 23.02 -6.07
N PRO A 146 15.81 23.32 -4.81
CA PRO A 146 15.44 22.51 -3.66
C PRO A 146 13.92 22.39 -3.56
N ASN A 147 13.40 21.17 -3.68
CA ASN A 147 11.98 20.88 -3.52
C ASN A 147 11.81 19.46 -2.97
N THR A 148 11.05 19.34 -1.89
CA THR A 148 10.71 18.06 -1.24
C THR A 148 10.11 17.06 -2.21
N PHE A 149 9.35 17.52 -3.21
CA PHE A 149 8.78 16.66 -4.24
C PHE A 149 9.86 15.87 -5.00
N TYR A 150 10.97 16.49 -5.40
CA TYR A 150 12.05 15.80 -6.13
C TYR A 150 12.76 14.78 -5.25
N VAL A 151 12.94 15.09 -3.96
CA VAL A 151 13.51 14.16 -2.99
C VAL A 151 12.63 12.92 -2.85
N LEU A 152 11.33 13.12 -2.63
CA LEU A 152 10.36 12.02 -2.51
C LEU A 152 10.28 11.21 -3.81
N LEU A 153 10.29 11.86 -4.98
CA LEU A 153 10.25 11.19 -6.28
C LEU A 153 11.47 10.29 -6.48
N LEU A 154 12.68 10.80 -6.26
CA LEU A 154 13.91 10.01 -6.42
C LEU A 154 13.99 8.87 -5.40
N ASN A 155 13.63 9.11 -4.14
CA ASN A 155 13.61 8.06 -3.13
C ASN A 155 12.58 6.96 -3.45
N THR A 156 11.39 7.35 -3.93
CA THR A 156 10.35 6.40 -4.38
C THR A 156 10.85 5.59 -5.57
N ALA A 157 11.42 6.24 -6.58
CA ALA A 157 11.97 5.59 -7.76
C ALA A 157 13.08 4.60 -7.40
N GLY A 158 13.96 4.95 -6.46
CA GLY A 158 14.97 4.05 -5.93
C GLY A 158 14.39 2.83 -5.20
N GLY A 159 13.38 3.06 -4.34
CA GLY A 159 12.66 1.98 -3.64
C GLY A 159 11.94 1.02 -4.59
N LEU A 160 11.24 1.57 -5.59
CA LEU A 160 10.60 0.77 -6.64
C LEU A 160 11.64 0.01 -7.45
N GLY A 161 12.73 0.65 -7.87
CA GLY A 161 13.84 0.02 -8.59
C GLY A 161 14.45 -1.16 -7.83
N LEU A 162 14.62 -1.04 -6.51
CA LEU A 162 15.05 -2.14 -5.64
C LEU A 162 14.08 -3.32 -5.70
N THR A 163 12.79 -3.05 -5.52
CA THR A 163 11.76 -4.10 -5.47
C THR A 163 11.41 -4.72 -6.81
N SER A 164 11.50 -4.00 -7.92
CA SER A 164 11.23 -4.54 -9.25
C SER A 164 12.42 -5.29 -9.84
N THR A 165 13.65 -4.86 -9.52
CA THR A 165 14.85 -5.44 -10.11
C THR A 165 15.45 -6.52 -9.23
N PHE A 166 15.73 -6.20 -7.96
CA PHE A 166 16.55 -7.06 -7.10
C PHE A 166 15.72 -8.04 -6.29
N TRP A 167 14.54 -7.66 -5.82
CA TRP A 167 13.64 -8.64 -5.20
C TRP A 167 13.23 -9.70 -6.20
N ASP A 168 12.69 -9.29 -7.36
CA ASP A 168 12.16 -10.25 -8.34
C ASP A 168 13.26 -11.21 -8.83
N LYS A 169 14.50 -10.71 -8.93
CA LYS A 169 15.67 -11.50 -9.34
C LYS A 169 16.25 -12.40 -8.26
N TYR A 170 16.34 -11.93 -7.00
CA TYR A 170 17.09 -12.64 -5.95
C TYR A 170 16.22 -13.30 -4.88
N VAL A 171 15.00 -12.83 -4.68
CA VAL A 171 14.03 -13.41 -3.75
C VAL A 171 12.95 -14.19 -4.50
N GLY A 172 12.49 -13.67 -5.63
CA GLY A 172 11.43 -14.26 -6.45
C GLY A 172 10.10 -13.56 -6.26
N LYS A 173 9.41 -13.28 -7.39
CA LYS A 173 8.18 -12.50 -7.43
C LYS A 173 7.01 -13.17 -6.69
N GLU A 174 6.90 -14.49 -6.82
CA GLU A 174 5.82 -15.32 -6.25
C GLU A 174 6.24 -16.03 -4.95
N THR A 175 7.39 -15.64 -4.38
CA THR A 175 7.93 -16.30 -3.19
C THR A 175 7.04 -15.99 -1.99
N LYS A 176 6.41 -17.03 -1.43
CA LYS A 176 5.65 -16.91 -0.19
C LYS A 176 6.60 -16.74 1.00
N TYR A 177 6.33 -15.75 1.85
CA TYR A 177 7.16 -15.41 2.99
C TYR A 177 6.32 -14.94 4.17
N ARG A 178 6.88 -15.03 5.38
CA ARG A 178 6.31 -14.40 6.56
C ARG A 178 6.94 -13.02 6.73
N ALA A 179 6.12 -12.01 7.04
CA ALA A 179 6.61 -10.64 7.19
C ALA A 179 7.48 -10.50 8.45
N LYS A 180 8.72 -10.06 8.25
CA LYS A 180 9.67 -9.75 9.33
C LYS A 180 9.28 -8.42 10.00
N PRO A 181 9.31 -8.32 11.34
CA PRO A 181 9.03 -7.08 12.04
C PRO A 181 10.05 -5.99 11.70
N ILE A 182 9.56 -4.76 11.48
CA ILE A 182 10.37 -3.61 11.06
C ILE A 182 10.85 -2.72 12.21
N TRP A 183 10.46 -2.99 13.46
CA TRP A 183 10.77 -2.14 14.61
C TRP A 183 12.28 -1.94 14.83
N LYS A 184 13.08 -3.01 14.71
CA LYS A 184 14.55 -2.92 14.85
C LYS A 184 15.18 -2.00 13.79
N PRO A 185 14.98 -2.24 12.48
CA PRO A 185 15.55 -1.34 11.48
C PRO A 185 14.95 0.07 11.56
N LEU A 186 13.69 0.24 11.95
CA LEU A 186 13.06 1.56 12.07
C LEU A 186 13.76 2.42 13.12
N ILE A 187 14.03 1.87 14.30
CA ILE A 187 14.75 2.58 15.38
C ILE A 187 16.14 2.98 14.91
N ILE A 188 16.87 2.08 14.25
CA ILE A 188 18.21 2.35 13.71
C ILE A 188 18.15 3.49 12.70
N SER A 189 17.20 3.45 11.76
CA SER A 189 17.04 4.51 10.77
C SER A 189 16.77 5.87 11.41
N ILE A 190 15.88 5.93 12.39
CA ILE A 190 15.55 7.18 13.12
C ILE A 190 16.79 7.73 13.84
N ILE A 191 17.54 6.88 14.55
CA ILE A 191 18.77 7.28 15.25
C ILE A 191 19.81 7.87 14.28
N ILE A 192 19.89 7.31 13.07
CA ILE A 192 20.82 7.81 12.04
C ILE A 192 20.29 9.12 11.46
N THR A 193 19.01 9.23 11.09
CA THR A 193 18.50 10.37 10.32
C THR A 193 18.17 11.61 11.16
N ILE A 194 17.73 11.46 12.41
CA ILE A 194 17.37 12.60 13.26
C ILE A 194 18.56 13.57 13.44
N PRO A 195 19.78 13.14 13.76
CA PRO A 195 20.93 14.04 13.89
C PRO A 195 21.19 14.88 12.63
N PHE A 196 21.07 14.29 11.43
CA PHE A 196 21.22 15.04 10.18
C PHE A 196 20.10 16.06 9.99
N LEU A 197 18.85 15.71 10.30
CA LEU A 197 17.73 16.65 10.23
C LEU A 197 17.91 17.82 11.20
N LEU A 198 18.34 17.54 12.43
CA LEU A 198 18.63 18.58 13.42
C LEU A 198 19.79 19.48 12.95
N ALA A 199 20.84 18.90 12.36
CA ALA A 199 21.95 19.68 11.80
C ALA A 199 21.52 20.59 10.64
N ILE A 200 20.54 20.19 9.82
CA ILE A 200 20.01 21.04 8.74
C ILE A 200 19.14 22.18 9.30
N ILE A 201 18.40 21.95 10.39
CA ILE A 201 17.48 22.93 10.97
C ILE A 201 18.20 23.94 11.87
N TYR A 202 19.18 23.48 12.65
CA TYR A 202 19.83 24.26 13.70
C TYR A 202 21.32 24.55 13.45
N GLY A 203 21.93 23.95 12.41
CA GLY A 203 23.32 24.19 12.02
C GLY A 203 23.41 25.19 10.89
#